data_AF-A0A963ZJV5-F1
#
_entry.id   AF-A0A963ZJV5-F1
#
_cell.length_a   1.000
_cell.length_b   1.000
_cell.length_c   1.000
_cell.angle_alpha   90.00
_cell.angle_beta   90.00
_cell.angle_gamma   90.00
#
_symmetry.space_group_name_H-M   'P 1'
#
loop_
_entity.id
_entity.type
_entity.pdbx_description
1 polymer ?
#
loop_
_entity_poly.entity_id
_entity_poly.type
_entity_poly.pdbx_seq_one_letter_code
_entity_poly.pdbx_strand_id
1 'polypeptide(L)'
;MEGNRDEVFSRRVRAGKRTYYIDVRSTRSGEDYYLTITESKRSGESEREKFKIFLYKEDFEKFRSAFTEALEFAYDELEKIDALPRDYFASDEGEEEGDDEEYEDDDDSDDQDDD
;
A
#
# COMPACT_ATOMS: atom_id res chain seq x y z
N MET A 1 19.49 1.07 14.78
CA MET A 1 18.02 1.08 14.96
C MET A 1 17.56 2.52 14.95
N GLU A 2 17.65 3.17 13.80
CA GLU A 2 17.08 4.49 13.52
C GLU A 2 16.48 4.36 12.12
N GLY A 3 15.33 3.71 12.03
CA GLY A 3 14.67 3.41 10.76
C GLY A 3 13.18 3.33 11.02
N ASN A 4 12.56 4.49 11.25
CA ASN A 4 11.11 4.74 11.30
C ASN A 4 10.76 6.15 11.84
N ARG A 5 11.68 7.13 11.86
CA ARG A 5 11.37 8.44 12.46
C ARG A 5 10.36 9.25 11.65
N ASP A 6 10.20 8.93 10.37
CA ASP A 6 9.38 9.67 9.43
C ASP A 6 8.06 8.98 9.08
N GLU A 7 7.81 7.75 9.56
CA GLU A 7 6.53 7.06 9.33
C GLU A 7 5.50 7.47 10.40
N VAL A 8 4.40 8.06 9.94
CA VAL A 8 3.34 8.63 10.79
C VAL A 8 2.16 7.68 10.91
N PHE A 9 1.93 6.88 9.87
CA PHE A 9 0.87 5.89 9.79
C PHE A 9 1.26 4.79 8.80
N SER A 10 0.91 3.54 9.11
CA SER A 10 0.99 2.43 8.17
C SER A 10 -0.24 1.55 8.28
N ARG A 11 -0.73 1.07 7.13
CA ARG A 11 -1.78 0.06 7.04
C ARG A 11 -1.38 -1.05 6.09
N ARG A 12 -1.30 -2.27 6.63
CA ARG A 12 -1.14 -3.51 5.87
C ARG A 12 -2.49 -4.10 5.47
N VAL A 13 -2.62 -4.51 4.22
CA VAL A 13 -3.79 -5.21 3.66
C VAL A 13 -3.33 -6.49 2.98
N ARG A 14 -3.73 -7.66 3.49
CA ARG A 14 -3.40 -8.97 2.92
C ARG A 14 -4.45 -9.34 1.86
N ALA A 15 -4.01 -9.84 0.71
CA ALA A 15 -4.86 -10.24 -0.41
C ALA A 15 -4.26 -11.44 -1.15
N GLY A 16 -4.34 -12.63 -0.54
CA GLY A 16 -3.74 -13.85 -1.08
C GLY A 16 -2.23 -13.72 -1.26
N LYS A 17 -1.74 -13.83 -2.50
CA LYS A 17 -0.30 -13.72 -2.83
C LYS A 17 0.23 -12.28 -2.84
N ARG A 18 -0.63 -11.28 -2.61
CA ARG A 18 -0.29 -9.86 -2.60
C ARG A 18 -0.48 -9.30 -1.20
N THR A 19 0.42 -8.43 -0.78
CA THR A 19 0.26 -7.61 0.42
C THR A 19 0.41 -6.16 0.01
N TYR A 20 -0.56 -5.32 0.37
CA TYR A 20 -0.49 -3.88 0.18
C TYR A 20 -0.08 -3.20 1.48
N TYR A 21 0.82 -2.23 1.38
CA TYR A 21 1.23 -1.34 2.46
C TYR A 21 0.82 0.07 2.04
N ILE A 22 0.09 0.77 2.90
CA ILE A 22 -0.34 2.15 2.69
C ILE A 22 0.22 2.95 3.86
N ASP A 23 1.29 3.70 3.60
CA ASP A 23 2.02 4.43 4.63
C ASP A 23 1.94 5.94 4.39
N VAL A 24 1.86 6.70 5.48
CA VAL A 24 1.99 8.16 5.48
C VAL A 24 3.34 8.50 6.08
N ARG A 25 4.16 9.23 5.33
CA ARG A 25 5.50 9.63 5.76
C ARG A 25 5.63 11.14 5.77
N SER A 26 6.39 11.68 6.73
CA SER A 26 6.81 13.08 6.72
C SER A 26 7.95 13.30 5.72
N THR A 27 7.98 14.47 5.09
CA THR A 27 9.15 14.92 4.33
C THR A 27 10.32 15.18 5.27
N ARG A 28 11.55 15.30 4.72
CA ARG A 28 12.76 15.60 5.51
C ARG A 28 12.67 16.89 6.33
N SER A 29 11.88 17.88 5.88
CA SER A 29 11.65 19.11 6.64
C SER A 29 10.70 18.92 7.83
N GLY A 30 9.94 17.81 7.86
CA GLY A 30 8.92 17.54 8.86
C GLY A 30 7.65 18.39 8.72
N GLU A 31 7.58 19.24 7.69
CA GLU A 31 6.48 20.20 7.50
C GLU A 31 5.36 19.67 6.62
N ASP A 32 5.63 18.62 5.84
CA ASP A 32 4.72 18.04 4.86
C ASP A 32 4.66 16.53 4.95
N TYR A 33 3.63 15.95 4.33
CA TYR A 33 3.40 14.50 4.27
C TYR A 33 3.22 14.03 2.84
N TYR A 34 3.63 12.78 2.60
CA TYR A 34 3.38 12.04 1.37
C TYR A 34 2.91 10.62 1.71
N LEU A 35 2.26 9.97 0.74
CA LEU A 35 1.81 8.59 0.85
C LEU A 35 2.73 7.68 0.04
N THR A 36 3.06 6.53 0.61
CA THR A 36 3.61 5.38 -0.12
C THR A 36 2.56 4.29 -0.20
N ILE A 37 2.31 3.79 -1.41
CA ILE A 37 1.49 2.60 -1.62
C ILE A 37 2.41 1.54 -2.22
N THR A 38 2.69 0.50 -1.45
CA THR A 38 3.56 -0.60 -1.88
C THR A 38 2.74 -1.87 -2.03
N GLU A 39 2.75 -2.45 -3.22
CA GLU A 39 2.32 -3.82 -3.44
C GLU A 39 3.52 -4.76 -3.38
N SER A 40 3.51 -5.72 -2.46
CA SER A 40 4.44 -6.86 -2.44
C SER A 40 3.72 -8.10 -2.96
N LYS A 41 4.19 -8.66 -4.07
CA LYS A 41 3.63 -9.85 -4.72
C LYS A 41 4.60 -11.01 -4.59
N ARG A 42 4.15 -12.12 -4.01
CA ARG A 42 4.92 -13.37 -3.91
C ARG A 42 4.92 -14.09 -5.26
N SER A 43 6.08 -14.20 -5.91
CA SER A 43 6.26 -14.82 -7.23
C SER A 43 6.95 -16.19 -7.19
N GLY A 44 7.53 -16.56 -6.05
CA GLY A 44 8.07 -17.90 -5.74
C GLY A 44 8.06 -18.18 -4.23
N GLU A 45 8.73 -19.23 -3.75
CA GLU A 45 8.81 -19.51 -2.30
C GLU A 45 9.47 -18.35 -1.53
N SER A 46 10.52 -17.76 -2.12
CA SER A 46 11.30 -16.66 -1.52
C SER A 46 11.37 -15.39 -2.37
N GLU A 47 10.85 -15.40 -3.60
CA GLU A 47 10.88 -14.22 -4.47
C GLU A 47 9.64 -13.35 -4.27
N ARG A 48 9.87 -12.06 -3.99
CA ARG A 48 8.84 -11.04 -3.86
C ARG A 48 9.13 -9.87 -4.80
N GLU A 49 8.13 -9.49 -5.59
CA GLU A 49 8.17 -8.29 -6.43
C GLU A 49 7.49 -7.14 -5.68
N LYS A 50 8.20 -6.03 -5.46
CA LYS A 50 7.64 -4.81 -4.83
C LYS A 50 7.32 -3.78 -5.93
N PHE A 51 6.09 -3.25 -5.94
CA PHE A 51 5.68 -2.11 -6.76
C PHE A 51 5.33 -0.97 -5.82
N LYS A 52 6.05 0.14 -5.88
CA LYS A 52 5.87 1.29 -4.99
C LYS A 52 5.38 2.50 -5.77
N ILE A 53 4.39 3.19 -5.22
CA ILE A 53 3.86 4.46 -5.70
C ILE A 53 4.10 5.51 -4.61
N PHE A 54 4.69 6.64 -4.99
CA PHE A 54 4.75 7.83 -4.16
C PHE A 54 3.65 8.79 -4.60
N LEU A 55 2.90 9.31 -3.64
CA LEU A 55 1.85 10.30 -3.88
C LEU A 55 2.09 11.49 -2.95
N TYR A 56 2.24 12.68 -3.51
CA TYR A 56 2.49 13.92 -2.76
C TYR A 56 1.21 14.70 -2.50
N LYS A 57 1.25 15.57 -1.48
CA LYS A 57 0.09 16.29 -0.93
C LYS A 57 -0.73 17.05 -1.98
N GLU A 58 -0.08 17.60 -3.00
CA GLU A 58 -0.70 18.40 -4.07
C GLU A 58 -1.65 17.59 -4.96
N ASP A 59 -1.52 16.27 -4.96
CA ASP A 59 -2.30 15.36 -5.81
C ASP A 59 -3.26 14.47 -5.01
N PHE A 60 -3.27 14.55 -3.67
CA PHE A 60 -4.13 13.73 -2.81
C PHE A 60 -5.60 13.76 -3.23
N GLU A 61 -6.18 14.94 -3.43
CA GLU A 61 -7.60 15.03 -3.75
C GLU A 61 -7.91 14.52 -5.16
N LYS A 62 -7.03 14.77 -6.13
CA LYS A 62 -7.20 14.28 -7.51
C LYS A 62 -7.13 12.75 -7.52
N PHE A 63 -6.14 12.18 -6.84
CA PHE A 63 -5.96 10.73 -6.74
C PHE A 63 -7.13 10.08 -6.01
N ARG A 64 -7.52 10.61 -4.84
CA ARG A 64 -8.67 10.11 -4.07
C ARG A 64 -9.95 10.11 -4.90
N SER A 65 -10.24 11.19 -5.61
CA SER A 65 -11.44 11.29 -6.45
C SER A 65 -11.43 10.23 -7.55
N ALA A 66 -10.35 10.15 -8.34
CA ALA A 66 -10.25 9.20 -9.45
C ALA A 66 -10.25 7.74 -8.97
N PHE A 67 -9.58 7.46 -7.85
CA PHE A 67 -9.55 6.12 -7.26
C PHE A 67 -10.92 5.68 -6.75
N THR A 68 -11.64 6.58 -6.07
CA THR A 68 -13.00 6.30 -5.57
C THR A 68 -13.97 6.06 -6.73
N GLU A 69 -13.96 6.93 -7.74
CA GLU A 69 -14.81 6.79 -8.93
C GLU A 69 -14.56 5.46 -9.66
N ALA A 70 -13.28 5.06 -9.82
CA ALA A 70 -12.92 3.80 -10.45
C ALA A 70 -13.42 2.57 -9.63
N LEU A 71 -13.33 2.63 -8.30
CA LEU A 71 -13.83 1.56 -7.43
C LEU A 71 -15.36 1.46 -7.49
N GLU A 72 -16.07 2.59 -7.39
CA GLU A 72 -17.53 2.63 -7.49
C GLU A 72 -18.01 2.06 -8.83
N PHE A 73 -17.39 2.49 -9.94
CA PHE A 73 -17.71 1.95 -11.26
C PHE A 73 -17.48 0.44 -11.34
N ALA A 74 -16.38 -0.08 -10.77
CA ALA A 74 -16.12 -1.51 -10.76
C ALA A 74 -17.16 -2.29 -9.93
N TYR A 75 -17.60 -1.76 -8.79
CA TYR A 75 -18.65 -2.37 -7.97
C TYR A 75 -19.98 -2.42 -8.72
N ASP A 76 -20.38 -1.33 -9.37
CA ASP A 76 -21.62 -1.26 -10.15
C ASP A 76 -21.63 -2.28 -11.30
N GLU A 77 -20.49 -2.45 -12.00
CA GLU A 77 -20.38 -3.44 -13.07
C GLU A 77 -20.44 -4.89 -12.54
N LEU A 78 -19.81 -5.16 -11.39
CA LEU A 78 -19.85 -6.47 -10.75
C LEU A 78 -21.24 -6.81 -10.20
N GLU A 79 -21.99 -5.82 -9.70
CA GLU A 79 -23.37 -6.01 -9.23
C GLU A 79 -24.30 -6.42 -10.38
N LYS A 80 -24.15 -5.80 -11.55
CA LYS A 80 -24.96 -6.12 -12.74
C LYS A 80 -24.85 -7.58 -13.19
N ILE A 81 -23.72 -8.21 -12.91
CA ILE A 81 -23.45 -9.61 -13.27
C ILE A 81 -23.56 -10.57 -12.07
N ASP A 82 -24.07 -10.10 -10.92
CA ASP A 82 -24.19 -10.86 -9.66
C ASP A 82 -22.87 -11.54 -9.25
N ALA A 83 -21.74 -10.88 -9.55
CA ALA A 83 -20.39 -11.39 -9.27
C ALA A 83 -19.74 -10.73 -8.05
N LEU A 84 -20.46 -9.85 -7.34
CA LEU A 84 -20.03 -9.36 -6.03
C LEU A 84 -20.16 -10.52 -5.02
N PRO A 85 -19.06 -11.08 -4.51
CA PRO A 85 -19.18 -12.16 -3.55
C PRO A 85 -19.73 -11.59 -2.25
N ARG A 86 -20.82 -12.17 -1.75
CA ARG A 86 -21.52 -11.74 -0.52
C ARG A 86 -20.63 -11.65 0.72
N ASP A 87 -19.48 -12.34 0.69
CA ASP A 87 -18.60 -12.54 1.83
C ASP A 87 -17.30 -11.68 1.75
N TYR A 88 -17.19 -10.72 0.82
CA TYR A 88 -15.99 -9.88 0.67
C TYR A 88 -15.69 -8.97 1.88
N PHE A 89 -16.68 -8.76 2.76
CA PHE A 89 -16.54 -8.03 4.03
C PHE A 89 -16.27 -8.95 5.23
N ALA A 90 -16.20 -10.27 5.02
CA ALA A 90 -15.80 -11.20 6.07
C ALA A 90 -14.31 -11.00 6.34
N SER A 91 -14.05 -10.27 7.42
CA SER A 91 -12.80 -10.14 8.16
C SER A 91 -11.73 -11.17 7.81
N ASP A 92 -10.56 -10.62 7.47
CA ASP A 92 -9.20 -11.16 7.61
C ASP A 92 -9.05 -12.10 8.83
N GLU A 93 -9.55 -13.33 8.73
CA GLU A 93 -9.36 -14.41 9.72
C GLU A 93 -9.19 -15.75 8.97
N GLY A 94 -8.00 -15.94 8.38
CA GLY A 94 -7.56 -17.17 7.72
C GLY A 94 -6.89 -16.84 6.38
N GLU A 95 -5.59 -17.02 6.18
CA GLU A 95 -4.76 -18.17 6.54
C GLU A 95 -3.39 -17.70 7.08
N GLU A 96 -3.01 -18.20 8.26
CA GLU A 96 -1.63 -18.24 8.70
C GLU A 96 -0.89 -19.28 7.84
N GLU A 97 -0.06 -18.86 6.89
CA GLU A 97 1.18 -19.57 6.56
C GLU A 97 2.28 -18.57 6.10
N GLY A 98 3.17 -18.25 7.04
CA GLY A 98 4.61 -18.09 6.78
C GLY A 98 5.05 -16.94 5.86
N ASP A 99 5.21 -15.75 6.45
CA ASP A 99 6.50 -15.09 6.67
C ASP A 99 6.22 -13.76 7.38
N ASP A 100 6.48 -13.72 8.68
CA ASP A 100 6.64 -12.48 9.45
C ASP A 100 8.00 -11.84 9.15
N GLU A 101 8.40 -11.81 7.87
CA GLU A 101 9.50 -10.94 7.48
C GLU A 101 9.02 -9.51 7.65
N GLU A 102 9.70 -8.80 8.56
CA GLU A 102 9.54 -7.39 8.83
C GLU A 102 9.55 -6.65 7.49
N TYR A 103 8.51 -5.86 7.23
CA TYR A 103 8.50 -4.99 6.06
C TYR A 103 9.59 -3.94 6.28
N GLU A 104 10.77 -4.23 5.77
CA GLU A 104 11.84 -3.23 5.66
C GLU A 104 11.59 -2.44 4.38
N ASP A 105 11.28 -1.16 4.57
CA ASP A 105 11.25 -0.19 3.50
C ASP A 105 12.68 0.28 3.27
N ASP A 106 13.42 -0.45 2.44
CA ASP A 106 14.85 -0.27 2.18
C ASP A 106 15.23 1.04 1.45
N ASP A 107 14.28 1.95 1.22
CA ASP A 107 14.41 3.07 0.27
C ASP A 107 14.86 4.39 0.92
N ASP A 108 15.24 4.39 2.20
CA ASP A 108 15.69 5.60 2.92
C ASP A 108 17.16 6.00 2.63
N SER A 109 17.87 5.35 1.69
CA SER A 109 19.32 5.54 1.52
C SER A 109 19.81 6.39 0.34
N ASP A 110 18.96 6.90 -0.56
CA ASP A 110 19.43 7.44 -1.86
C ASP A 110 19.19 8.96 -2.10
N ASP A 111 19.41 9.81 -1.10
CA ASP A 111 19.81 11.21 -1.36
C ASP A 111 20.97 11.62 -0.43
N GLN A 112 22.05 10.87 -0.47
CA GLN A 112 23.36 11.50 -0.36
C GLN A 112 23.87 11.64 -1.78
N ASP A 113 23.62 12.79 -2.42
CA ASP A 113 24.51 13.44 -3.39
C ASP A 113 23.74 14.54 -4.14
N ASP A 114 24.02 15.79 -3.80
CA ASP A 114 24.30 16.88 -4.75
C ASP A 114 24.59 18.16 -3.95
N ASP A 115 25.88 18.35 -3.61
CA ASP A 115 26.49 19.60 -3.13
C ASP A 115 26.80 20.51 -4.34
#